data_AF-A0A218PBM2-F1
#
_entry.id   AF-A0A218PBM2-F1
#
_cell.length_a   1.000
_cell.length_b   1.000
_cell.length_c   1.000
_cell.angle_alpha   90.00
_cell.angle_beta   90.00
_cell.angle_gamma   90.00
#
_symmetry.space_group_name_H-M   'P 1'
#
loop_
_entity.id
_entity.type
_entity.pdbx_description
1 polymer ?
#
loop_
_entity_poly.entity_id
_entity_poly.type
_entity_poly.pdbx_seq_one_letter_code
_entity_poly.pdbx_strand_id
1 'polypeptide(L)'
;MKKSEVIPKVLFTRLLWVPLLGALPFLFVWPALGLRLVASASLLPLTFAVHEFLHVVLLPDDGFSFREGRFFEITVEKEVSPGMVFLSAILPAEVLGSIGLLVVCYDSLIAFPFLLHLIALPEDVAGVGGMRIE
;
A
#
# COMPACT_ATOMS: atom_id res chain seq x y z
N MET A 1 -7.72 -6.53 16.22
CA MET A 1 -7.92 -7.12 14.88
C MET A 1 -6.80 -8.11 14.61
N LYS A 2 -7.07 -9.20 13.87
CA LYS A 2 -6.02 -10.14 13.46
C LYS A 2 -5.29 -9.62 12.22
N LYS A 3 -3.97 -9.80 12.14
CA LYS A 3 -3.16 -9.40 10.96
C LYS A 3 -3.65 -10.00 9.65
N SER A 4 -4.18 -11.21 9.68
CA SER A 4 -4.72 -11.90 8.51
C SER A 4 -5.93 -11.21 7.87
N GLU A 5 -6.60 -10.31 8.59
CA GLU A 5 -7.80 -9.61 8.13
C GLU A 5 -7.48 -8.33 7.33
N VAL A 6 -6.21 -7.89 7.34
CA VAL A 6 -5.77 -6.64 6.68
C VAL A 6 -5.89 -6.73 5.17
N ILE A 7 -5.25 -7.73 4.57
CA ILE A 7 -5.22 -7.95 3.12
C ILE A 7 -6.64 -8.00 2.52
N PRO A 8 -7.57 -8.86 3.00
CA PRO A 8 -8.90 -8.91 2.42
C PRO A 8 -9.63 -7.57 2.54
N LYS A 9 -9.53 -6.86 3.67
CA LYS A 9 -10.16 -5.54 3.83
C LYS A 9 -9.69 -4.54 2.79
N VAL A 10 -8.39 -4.44 2.56
CA VAL A 10 -7.83 -3.51 1.56
C VAL A 10 -8.26 -3.92 0.15
N LEU A 11 -8.24 -5.21 -0.18
CA LEU A 11 -8.64 -5.69 -1.51
C LEU A 11 -10.14 -5.48 -1.81
N PHE A 12 -11.00 -5.45 -0.80
CA PHE A 12 -12.44 -5.17 -1.00
C PHE A 12 -12.74 -3.68 -1.30
N THR A 13 -11.73 -2.81 -1.29
CA THR A 13 -11.89 -1.40 -1.62
C THR A 13 -12.14 -1.18 -3.10
N ARG A 14 -13.39 -0.91 -3.45
CA ARG A 14 -13.79 -0.67 -4.85
C ARG A 14 -13.02 0.48 -5.53
N LEU A 15 -12.65 1.52 -4.79
CA LEU A 15 -11.93 2.68 -5.33
C LEU A 15 -10.53 2.32 -5.86
N LEU A 16 -9.83 1.36 -5.23
CA LEU A 16 -8.50 0.92 -5.68
C LEU A 16 -8.54 0.21 -7.05
N TRP A 17 -9.72 -0.27 -7.46
CA TRP A 17 -9.93 -0.96 -8.73
C TRP A 17 -10.35 -0.04 -9.88
N VAL A 18 -10.63 1.24 -9.61
CA VAL A 18 -11.03 2.22 -10.65
C VAL A 18 -9.97 2.36 -11.77
N PRO A 19 -8.66 2.43 -11.47
CA PRO A 19 -7.64 2.45 -12.52
C PRO A 19 -7.71 1.26 -13.47
N LEU A 20 -8.12 0.08 -12.97
CA LEU A 20 -8.24 -1.13 -13.80
C LEU A 20 -9.38 -0.97 -14.82
N LEU A 21 -10.52 -0.42 -14.41
CA LEU A 21 -11.63 -0.12 -15.31
C LEU A 21 -11.23 0.85 -16.41
N GLY A 22 -10.40 1.85 -16.08
CA GLY A 22 -9.82 2.79 -17.05
C GLY A 22 -8.79 2.17 -17.99
N ALA A 23 -8.07 1.13 -17.56
CA ALA A 23 -7.05 0.44 -18.35
C ALA A 23 -7.65 -0.56 -19.36
N LEU A 24 -8.79 -1.20 -19.06
CA LEU A 24 -9.39 -2.24 -19.90
C LEU A 24 -9.65 -1.83 -21.36
N PRO A 25 -10.17 -0.63 -21.68
CA PRO A 25 -10.39 -0.21 -23.08
C PRO A 25 -9.12 -0.22 -23.93
N PHE A 26 -7.95 -0.01 -23.33
CA PHE A 26 -6.68 -0.01 -24.04
C PHE A 26 -6.29 -1.39 -24.57
N LEU A 27 -6.84 -2.49 -24.03
CA LEU A 27 -6.63 -3.83 -24.58
C LEU A 27 -7.15 -3.96 -26.02
N PHE A 28 -8.19 -3.21 -26.38
CA PHE A 28 -8.82 -3.27 -27.70
C PHE A 28 -8.19 -2.30 -28.70
N VAL A 29 -7.70 -1.15 -28.22
CA VAL A 29 -7.12 -0.11 -29.08
C VAL A 29 -5.62 -0.30 -29.27
N TRP A 30 -4.90 -0.69 -28.21
CA TRP A 30 -3.44 -0.86 -28.24
C TRP A 30 -3.01 -2.02 -27.33
N PRO A 31 -3.10 -3.27 -27.80
CA PRO A 31 -2.95 -4.46 -26.95
C PRO A 31 -1.66 -4.49 -26.12
N ALA A 32 -0.52 -4.14 -26.71
CA ALA A 32 0.77 -4.13 -26.01
C ALA A 32 0.82 -3.14 -24.85
N LEU A 33 0.28 -1.92 -25.03
CA LEU A 33 0.17 -0.93 -23.94
C LEU A 33 -0.93 -1.31 -22.95
N GLY A 34 -2.07 -1.79 -23.45
CA GLY A 34 -3.21 -2.20 -22.63
C GLY A 34 -2.85 -3.29 -21.63
N LEU A 35 -2.06 -4.30 -22.03
CA LEU A 35 -1.59 -5.34 -21.12
C LEU A 35 -0.75 -4.77 -19.97
N ARG A 36 0.16 -3.84 -20.26
CA ARG A 36 1.01 -3.18 -19.25
C ARG A 36 0.19 -2.30 -18.30
N LEU A 37 -0.79 -1.56 -18.83
CA LEU A 37 -1.70 -0.74 -18.03
C LEU A 37 -2.59 -1.59 -17.13
N VAL A 38 -3.15 -2.69 -17.65
CA VAL A 38 -3.96 -3.63 -16.87
C VAL A 38 -3.14 -4.30 -15.78
N ALA A 39 -1.91 -4.71 -16.09
CA ALA A 39 -0.99 -5.26 -15.10
C ALA A 39 -0.69 -4.23 -14.00
N SER A 40 -0.27 -3.02 -14.37
CA SER A 40 0.00 -1.91 -13.45
C SER A 40 -1.22 -1.57 -12.57
N ALA A 41 -2.40 -1.44 -13.19
CA ALA A 41 -3.63 -1.12 -12.48
C ALA A 41 -4.10 -2.24 -11.54
N SER A 42 -3.84 -3.50 -11.88
CA SER A 42 -4.13 -4.66 -11.02
C SER A 42 -3.13 -4.77 -9.87
N LEU A 43 -1.90 -4.29 -10.07
CA LEU A 43 -0.88 -4.26 -9.03
C LEU A 43 -1.17 -3.22 -7.96
N LEU A 44 -1.82 -2.10 -8.28
CA LEU A 44 -2.19 -1.08 -7.29
C LEU A 44 -2.90 -1.67 -6.05
N PRO A 45 -4.09 -2.30 -6.13
CA PRO A 45 -4.75 -2.85 -4.94
C PRO A 45 -3.89 -3.89 -4.21
N LEU A 46 -3.06 -4.66 -4.93
CA LEU A 46 -2.17 -5.66 -4.35
C LEU A 46 -1.02 -5.03 -3.56
N THR A 47 -0.33 -4.02 -4.13
CA THR A 47 0.78 -3.35 -3.45
C THR A 47 0.28 -2.58 -2.24
N PHE A 48 -0.88 -1.93 -2.33
CA PHE A 48 -1.54 -1.32 -1.17
C PHE A 48 -1.91 -2.35 -0.10
N ALA A 49 -2.45 -3.52 -0.46
CA ALA A 49 -2.76 -4.55 0.53
C ALA A 49 -1.50 -5.07 1.25
N VAL A 50 -0.40 -5.24 0.52
CA VAL A 50 0.90 -5.62 1.11
C VAL A 50 1.45 -4.48 1.97
N HIS A 51 1.32 -3.23 1.53
CA HIS A 51 1.77 -2.05 2.25
C HIS A 51 1.12 -1.96 3.64
N GLU A 52 -0.22 -2.01 3.71
CA GLU A 52 -0.96 -2.00 4.97
C GLU A 52 -0.62 -3.21 5.85
N PHE A 53 -0.41 -4.37 5.24
CA PHE A 53 0.01 -5.56 5.98
C PHE A 53 1.40 -5.38 6.61
N LEU A 54 2.34 -4.76 5.90
CA LEU A 54 3.68 -4.47 6.40
C LEU A 54 3.67 -3.45 7.54
N HIS A 55 2.74 -2.49 7.55
CA HIS A 55 2.55 -1.62 8.71
C HIS A 55 2.21 -2.43 9.97
N VAL A 56 1.29 -3.39 9.88
CA VAL A 56 0.83 -4.11 11.08
C VAL A 56 1.67 -5.34 11.44
N VAL A 57 2.57 -5.81 10.56
CA VAL A 57 3.30 -7.06 10.78
C VAL A 57 4.16 -7.02 12.04
N LEU A 58 4.72 -5.85 12.36
CA LEU A 58 5.53 -5.62 13.55
C LEU A 58 4.70 -5.27 14.79
N LEU A 59 3.42 -4.96 14.64
CA LEU A 59 2.55 -4.62 15.76
C LEU A 59 2.02 -5.90 16.44
N PRO A 60 1.68 -5.88 17.74
CA PRO A 60 1.02 -7.00 18.38
C PRO A 60 -0.39 -7.20 17.83
N ASP A 61 -0.87 -8.45 17.83
CA ASP A 61 -2.27 -8.73 17.53
C ASP A 61 -3.18 -7.97 18.50
N ASP A 62 -4.31 -7.48 17.98
CA ASP A 62 -5.23 -6.61 18.72
C ASP A 62 -4.63 -5.29 19.22
N GLY A 63 -3.47 -4.87 18.72
CA GLY A 63 -2.86 -3.56 18.99
C GLY A 63 -3.22 -2.49 17.97
N PHE A 64 -4.12 -2.79 17.04
CA PHE A 64 -4.47 -1.91 15.94
C PHE A 64 -5.92 -2.12 15.47
N SER A 65 -6.49 -1.06 14.92
CA SER A 65 -7.79 -1.06 14.26
C SER A 65 -7.74 -0.36 12.91
N PHE A 66 -8.75 -0.67 12.09
CA PHE A 66 -8.98 -0.02 10.81
C PHE A 66 -10.04 1.04 10.96
N ARG A 67 -9.74 2.27 10.56
CA ARG A 67 -10.74 3.32 10.39
C ARG A 67 -11.09 3.43 8.90
N GLU A 68 -12.33 3.11 8.57
CA GLU A 68 -12.86 3.29 7.22
C GLU A 68 -13.32 4.74 7.04
N GLY A 69 -12.51 5.56 6.38
CA GLY A 69 -12.83 6.93 5.96
C GLY A 69 -13.00 7.05 4.44
N ARG A 70 -12.64 8.20 3.86
CA ARG A 70 -12.40 8.31 2.39
C ARG A 70 -11.15 7.52 1.96
N PHE A 71 -10.25 7.25 2.91
CA PHE A 71 -9.02 6.47 2.78
C PHE A 71 -8.90 5.49 3.96
N PHE A 72 -7.97 4.54 3.87
CA PHE A 72 -7.62 3.60 4.94
C PHE A 72 -6.66 4.26 5.91
N GLU A 73 -6.91 4.07 7.20
CA GLU A 73 -6.01 4.52 8.26
C GLU A 73 -5.88 3.40 9.30
N ILE A 74 -4.65 2.96 9.56
CA ILE A 74 -4.33 2.06 10.66
C ILE A 74 -4.13 2.91 11.91
N THR A 75 -4.95 2.67 12.92
CA THR A 75 -4.77 3.30 14.24
C THR A 75 -4.08 2.32 15.17
N VAL A 76 -3.01 2.74 15.84
CA VAL A 76 -2.35 1.95 16.90
C VAL A 76 -3.09 2.20 18.21
N GLU A 77 -3.66 1.15 18.81
CA GLU A 77 -4.52 1.25 19.99
C GLU A 77 -3.81 0.89 21.30
N LYS A 78 -2.64 0.25 21.21
CA LYS A 78 -1.85 -0.17 22.36
C LYS A 78 -0.55 0.61 22.44
N GLU A 79 0.01 0.71 23.63
CA GLU A 79 1.35 1.23 23.81
C GLU A 79 2.36 0.29 23.14
N VAL A 80 3.02 0.80 22.09
CA VAL A 80 4.03 0.09 21.32
C VAL A 80 5.33 0.89 21.41
N SER A 81 6.47 0.21 21.46
CA SER A 81 7.75 0.91 21.55
C SER A 81 7.94 1.87 20.35
N PRO A 82 8.49 3.09 20.57
CA PRO A 82 8.68 4.06 19.49
C PRO A 82 9.49 3.52 18.31
N GLY A 83 10.48 2.65 18.58
CA GLY A 83 11.26 2.00 17.54
C GLY A 83 10.44 1.05 16.66
N MET A 84 9.51 0.29 17.24
CA MET A 84 8.61 -0.58 16.46
C MET A 84 7.62 0.22 15.63
N VAL A 85 7.11 1.33 16.17
CA VAL A 85 6.22 2.25 15.45
C VAL A 85 6.97 2.89 14.26
N PHE A 86 8.19 3.36 14.49
CA PHE A 86 9.04 3.92 13.43
C PHE A 86 9.38 2.91 12.34
N LEU A 87 9.76 1.68 12.71
CA LEU A 87 10.02 0.61 11.75
C LEU A 87 8.76 0.23 10.97
N SER A 88 7.61 0.18 11.65
CA SER A 88 6.31 -0.06 11.03
C SER A 88 5.97 1.03 10.00
N ALA A 89 6.34 2.29 10.25
CA ALA A 89 6.12 3.39 9.30
C ALA A 89 6.99 3.29 8.04
N ILE A 90 8.25 2.85 8.18
CA ILE A 90 9.24 2.89 7.08
C ILE A 90 9.25 1.60 6.26
N LEU A 91 9.07 0.45 6.92
CA LEU A 91 9.21 -0.87 6.31
C LEU A 91 8.41 -1.04 5.01
N PRO A 92 7.15 -0.58 4.90
CA PRO A 92 6.38 -0.74 3.67
C PRO A 92 7.01 -0.03 2.47
N ALA A 93 7.43 1.23 2.65
CA ALA A 93 8.03 2.02 1.59
C ALA A 93 9.39 1.47 1.17
N GLU A 94 10.22 1.03 2.12
CA GLU A 94 11.54 0.45 1.82
C GLU A 94 11.39 -0.86 1.03
N VAL A 95 10.52 -1.77 1.48
CA VAL A 95 10.32 -3.07 0.83
C VAL A 95 9.71 -2.90 -0.56
N LEU A 96 8.59 -2.18 -0.67
CA LEU A 96 7.88 -2.03 -1.93
C LEU A 96 8.67 -1.11 -2.88
N GLY A 97 9.23 -0.01 -2.37
CA GLY A 97 10.07 0.89 -3.15
C GLY A 97 11.29 0.21 -3.74
N SER A 98 11.96 -0.65 -2.97
CA SER A 98 13.09 -1.46 -3.49
C SER A 98 12.67 -2.38 -4.63
N ILE A 99 11.51 -3.03 -4.51
CA ILE A 99 10.94 -3.84 -5.62
C ILE A 99 10.68 -2.94 -6.83
N GLY A 100 10.09 -1.76 -6.63
CA GLY A 100 9.86 -0.78 -7.69
C GLY A 100 11.14 -0.36 -8.41
N LEU A 101 12.21 -0.07 -7.66
CA LEU A 101 13.53 0.30 -8.22
C LEU A 101 14.18 -0.85 -9.00
N LEU A 102 13.93 -2.10 -8.63
CA LEU A 102 14.40 -3.25 -9.41
C LEU A 102 13.59 -3.42 -10.71
N VAL A 103 12.28 -3.21 -10.65
CA VAL A 103 11.36 -3.38 -11.79
C VAL A 103 11.47 -2.22 -12.79
N VAL A 104 11.78 -1.00 -12.36
CA VAL A 104 11.79 0.20 -13.22
C VAL A 104 12.79 0.10 -14.37
N CYS A 105 13.88 -0.64 -14.17
CA CYS A 105 14.88 -0.94 -15.20
C CYS A 105 14.31 -1.76 -16.37
N TYR A 106 13.21 -2.48 -16.15
CA TYR A 106 12.56 -3.33 -17.14
C TYR A 106 11.25 -2.71 -17.65
N ASP A 107 10.41 -2.21 -16.73
CA ASP A 107 9.11 -1.66 -17.08
C ASP A 107 8.66 -0.61 -16.05
N SER A 108 8.73 0.67 -16.44
CA SER A 108 8.33 1.78 -15.59
C SER A 108 6.84 1.82 -15.25
N LEU A 109 5.96 1.28 -16.11
CA LEU A 109 4.52 1.22 -15.84
C LEU A 109 4.23 0.18 -14.76
N ILE A 110 4.90 -0.98 -14.81
CA ILE A 110 4.75 -2.04 -13.80
C ILE A 110 5.43 -1.64 -12.48
N ALA A 111 6.52 -0.88 -12.54
CA ALA A 111 7.20 -0.36 -11.35
C ALA A 111 6.39 0.70 -10.60
N PHE A 112 5.56 1.47 -11.30
CA PHE A 112 4.86 2.63 -10.74
C PHE A 112 4.05 2.34 -9.45
N PRO A 113 3.20 1.30 -9.38
CA PRO A 113 2.48 0.93 -8.14
C PRO A 113 3.37 0.75 -6.92
N PHE A 114 4.58 0.23 -7.11
CA PHE A 114 5.55 0.02 -6.03
C PHE A 114 6.24 1.32 -5.62
N LEU A 115 6.64 2.13 -6.60
CA LEU A 115 7.35 3.40 -6.38
C LEU A 115 6.45 4.46 -5.72
N LEU A 116 5.14 4.38 -5.89
CA LEU A 116 4.18 5.25 -5.19
C LEU A 116 4.38 5.22 -3.66
N HIS A 117 4.79 4.09 -3.09
CA HIS A 117 5.00 3.97 -1.64
C HIS A 117 6.22 4.75 -1.15
N LEU A 118 7.24 5.00 -1.99
CA LEU A 118 8.35 5.90 -1.64
C LEU A 118 7.89 7.36 -1.56
N ILE A 119 6.91 7.73 -2.38
CA ILE A 119 6.32 9.08 -2.38
C ILE A 119 5.43 9.27 -1.15
N ALA A 120 4.74 8.20 -0.71
CA ALA A 120 3.88 8.20 0.47
C ALA A 120 4.65 8.15 1.80
N LEU A 121 5.93 7.73 1.80
CA LEU A 121 6.73 7.57 3.02
C LEU A 121 6.70 8.76 4.00
N PRO A 122 6.79 10.04 3.57
CA PRO A 122 6.70 11.16 4.51
C PRO A 122 5.35 11.22 5.25
N GLU A 123 4.28 10.83 4.57
CA GLU A 123 2.94 10.74 5.16
C GLU A 123 2.85 9.56 6.13
N ASP A 124 3.43 8.41 5.80
CA ASP A 124 3.48 7.25 6.69
C ASP A 124 4.30 7.54 7.96
N VAL A 125 5.45 8.20 7.82
CA VAL A 125 6.27 8.61 8.97
C VAL A 125 5.57 9.69 9.79
N ALA A 126 4.80 10.60 9.18
CA ALA A 126 4.04 11.60 9.91
C ALA A 126 2.74 11.03 10.54
N GLY A 127 2.14 9.99 9.96
CA GLY A 127 0.89 9.39 10.44
C GLY A 127 1.10 8.25 11.43
N VAL A 128 2.09 7.39 11.17
CA VAL A 128 2.48 6.27 12.04
C VAL A 128 3.58 6.68 13.00
N GLY A 129 4.66 7.30 12.49
CA GLY A 129 5.77 7.80 13.31
C GLY A 129 5.48 9.13 14.02
N GLY A 130 4.48 9.87 13.54
CA GLY A 130 3.91 11.01 14.24
C GLY A 130 2.84 10.52 15.18
N MET A 131 3.18 10.56 16.47
CA MET A 131 2.19 10.80 17.51
C MET A 131 1.14 11.79 16.97
N ARG A 132 -0.11 11.34 16.76
CA ARG A 132 -1.22 12.23 17.03
C ARG A 132 -1.14 12.49 18.53
N ILE A 133 -0.42 13.57 18.87
CA ILE A 133 -0.56 14.22 20.16
C ILE A 133 -1.99 14.73 20.17
N GLU A 134 -2.89 13.93 20.72
CA GLU A 134 -4.00 14.52 21.48
C GLU A 134 -3.45 15.01 22.82
#